data_AF-A0A350CQ60-F1
#
_entry.id   AF-A0A350CQ60-F1
#
_cell.length_a   1.000
_cell.length_b   1.000
_cell.length_c   1.000
_cell.angle_alpha   90.00
_cell.angle_beta   90.00
_cell.angle_gamma   90.00
#
_symmetry.space_group_name_H-M   'P 1'
#
loop_
_entity.id
_entity.type
_entity.pdbx_description
1 polymer ?
#
loop_
_entity_poly.entity_id
_entity_poly.type
_entity_poly.pdbx_seq_one_letter_code
_entity_poly.pdbx_strand_id
1 'polypeptide(L)'
;AEVRERWDRPANPIVISGNIGPRGDGYRAGRRMNAADARDYHLAQVATFAGTEADMVAGFTMTYPDEAIGVVDAAASCDMPVAISFTVETDGRLPSGDALSEAILRTDAETGAYCAYYMINCAHPSHIGLALEEDGPWRARIRGLRANASRRSHAELDESAELDDGNPEELGEEYLELRTLLPQMNVVGGCCGTDERHVDAIVARLSKQQRQVRRDA
;
A
#
# COMPACT_ATOMS: atom_id res chain seq x y z
N ALA A 1 -6.35 17.59 -11.63
CA ALA A 1 -6.08 18.50 -12.75
C ALA A 1 -4.64 19.02 -12.84
N GLU A 2 -4.25 20.08 -12.12
CA GLU A 2 -3.10 20.94 -12.50
C GLU A 2 -1.72 20.25 -12.63
N VAL A 3 -1.38 19.32 -11.74
CA VAL A 3 -0.11 18.57 -11.83
C VAL A 3 -0.08 17.70 -13.08
N ARG A 4 -1.18 16.99 -13.36
CA ARG A 4 -1.31 16.14 -14.54
C ARG A 4 -1.23 16.98 -15.80
N GLU A 5 -1.99 18.07 -15.90
CA GLU A 5 -1.97 18.97 -17.05
C GLU A 5 -0.56 19.48 -17.39
N ARG A 6 0.27 19.74 -16.36
CA ARG A 6 1.61 20.28 -16.54
C ARG A 6 2.66 19.22 -16.86
N TRP A 7 2.54 18.02 -16.29
CA TRP A 7 3.64 17.05 -16.24
C TRP A 7 3.35 15.71 -16.90
N ASP A 8 2.10 15.43 -17.26
CA ASP A 8 1.71 14.18 -17.91
C ASP A 8 2.35 14.06 -19.31
N ARG A 9 2.96 12.90 -19.56
CA ARG A 9 3.63 12.59 -20.84
C ARG A 9 3.37 11.12 -21.19
N PRO A 10 3.34 10.75 -22.48
CA PRO A 10 3.22 9.34 -22.88
C PRO A 10 4.29 8.42 -22.26
N ALA A 11 5.49 8.96 -21.99
CA ALA A 11 6.57 8.22 -21.33
C ALA A 11 6.39 8.12 -19.80
N ASN A 12 5.69 9.09 -19.19
CA ASN A 12 5.50 9.22 -17.75
C ASN A 12 4.03 9.57 -17.45
N PRO A 13 3.10 8.61 -17.63
CA PRO A 13 1.70 8.86 -17.36
C PRO A 13 1.49 9.12 -15.86
N ILE A 14 0.67 10.12 -15.52
CA ILE A 14 0.32 10.46 -14.14
C ILE A 14 -1.05 9.90 -13.83
N VAL A 15 -1.13 8.98 -12.87
CA VAL A 15 -2.39 8.39 -12.37
C VAL A 15 -2.87 9.16 -11.13
N ILE A 16 -4.15 9.53 -11.10
CA ILE A 16 -4.86 10.16 -9.98
C ILE A 16 -5.61 9.05 -9.26
N SER A 17 -5.16 8.75 -8.05
CA SER A 17 -5.76 7.73 -7.19
C SER A 17 -6.61 8.40 -6.10
N GLY A 18 -7.90 8.06 -6.05
CA GLY A 18 -8.81 8.43 -4.97
C GLY A 18 -8.59 7.53 -3.76
N ASN A 19 -7.97 8.07 -2.70
CA ASN A 19 -7.53 7.28 -1.56
C ASN A 19 -8.59 7.24 -0.46
N ILE A 20 -8.86 6.05 0.06
CA ILE A 20 -9.81 5.77 1.14
C ILE A 20 -9.05 5.06 2.27
N GLY A 21 -9.20 5.52 3.51
CA GLY A 21 -8.71 4.82 4.71
C GLY A 21 -9.75 3.85 5.26
N PRO A 22 -9.38 3.02 6.26
CA PRO A 22 -10.34 2.16 6.93
C PRO A 22 -11.41 2.99 7.64
N ARG A 23 -12.58 2.39 7.89
CA ARG A 23 -13.64 2.99 8.71
C ARG A 23 -13.16 3.26 10.13
N GLY A 24 -12.40 2.33 10.68
CA GLY A 24 -11.84 2.39 12.01
C GLY A 24 -10.48 3.06 12.05
N ASP A 25 -9.81 2.92 13.19
CA ASP A 25 -8.41 3.27 13.34
C ASP A 25 -7.53 2.35 12.46
N GLY A 26 -6.63 2.94 11.68
CA GLY A 26 -5.71 2.22 10.79
C GLY A 26 -4.68 1.35 11.52
N TYR A 27 -4.59 1.44 12.84
CA TYR A 27 -3.66 0.65 13.65
C TYR A 27 -4.37 -0.36 14.56
N ARG A 28 -5.70 -0.39 14.52
CA ARG A 28 -6.50 -1.24 15.40
C ARG A 28 -7.65 -1.87 14.63
N ALA A 29 -7.62 -3.19 14.48
CA ALA A 29 -8.74 -3.96 13.92
C ALA A 29 -9.88 -4.14 14.95
N GLY A 30 -10.37 -3.02 15.51
CA GLY A 30 -11.36 -2.96 16.58
C GLY A 30 -12.75 -3.44 16.15
N ARG A 31 -13.72 -2.54 15.99
CA ARG A 31 -15.06 -2.94 15.52
C ARG A 31 -15.01 -3.25 14.02
N ARG A 32 -14.93 -4.54 13.69
CA ARG A 32 -14.87 -5.05 12.32
C ARG A 32 -16.25 -5.04 11.65
N MET A 33 -16.25 -4.82 10.35
CA MET A 33 -17.38 -5.05 9.45
C MET A 33 -17.23 -6.41 8.77
N ASN A 34 -18.33 -7.05 8.39
CA ASN A 34 -18.25 -8.07 7.34
C ASN A 34 -18.11 -7.37 5.97
N ALA A 35 -17.80 -8.14 4.93
CA ALA A 35 -17.57 -7.61 3.58
C ALA A 35 -18.76 -6.80 3.01
N ALA A 36 -20.00 -7.25 3.25
CA ALA A 36 -21.20 -6.56 2.77
C ALA A 36 -21.39 -5.21 3.48
N ASP A 37 -21.23 -5.17 4.81
CA ASP A 37 -21.30 -3.93 5.58
C ASP A 37 -20.18 -2.96 5.18
N ALA A 38 -18.97 -3.47 4.91
CA ALA A 38 -17.84 -2.67 4.45
C ALA A 38 -18.08 -2.09 3.05
N ARG A 39 -18.64 -2.89 2.13
CA ARG A 39 -19.05 -2.42 0.80
C ARG A 39 -20.05 -1.28 0.91
N ASP A 40 -21.11 -1.47 1.67
CA ASP A 40 -22.16 -0.46 1.83
C ASP A 40 -21.63 0.83 2.47
N TYR A 41 -20.69 0.70 3.42
CA TYR A 41 -20.02 1.85 4.05
C TYR A 41 -19.14 2.63 3.05
N HIS A 42 -18.29 1.95 2.29
CA HIS A 42 -17.31 2.61 1.40
C HIS A 42 -17.91 3.04 0.05
N LEU A 43 -19.07 2.52 -0.34
CA LEU A 43 -19.71 2.79 -1.63
C LEU A 43 -19.87 4.29 -1.91
N ALA A 44 -20.29 5.09 -0.93
CA ALA A 44 -20.49 6.52 -1.13
C ALA A 44 -19.17 7.25 -1.47
N GLN A 45 -18.05 6.85 -0.86
CA GLN A 45 -16.72 7.43 -1.13
C GLN A 45 -16.25 7.04 -2.54
N VAL A 46 -16.37 5.75 -2.89
CA VAL A 46 -16.00 5.25 -4.22
C VAL A 46 -16.85 5.88 -5.32
N ALA A 47 -18.18 5.93 -5.15
CA ALA A 47 -19.08 6.54 -6.11
C ALA A 47 -18.81 8.05 -6.29
N THR A 48 -18.38 8.72 -5.23
CA THR A 48 -17.91 10.11 -5.32
C THR A 48 -16.68 10.20 -6.23
N PHE A 49 -15.65 9.37 -6.01
CA PHE A 49 -14.46 9.38 -6.86
C PHE A 49 -14.76 9.01 -8.33
N ALA A 50 -15.67 8.08 -8.59
CA ALA A 50 -16.11 7.71 -9.93
C ALA A 50 -16.74 8.88 -10.72
N GLY A 51 -17.25 9.91 -10.01
CA GLY A 51 -17.75 11.15 -10.61
C GLY A 51 -16.68 12.24 -10.81
N THR A 52 -15.39 11.95 -10.61
CA THR A 52 -14.29 12.92 -10.68
C THR A 52 -13.24 12.54 -11.73
N GLU A 53 -12.11 13.26 -11.76
CA GLU A 53 -10.95 12.94 -12.61
C GLU A 53 -10.07 11.78 -12.08
N ALA A 54 -10.47 11.10 -11.00
CA ALA A 54 -9.74 9.94 -10.49
C ALA A 54 -9.80 8.79 -11.51
N ASP A 55 -8.65 8.18 -11.84
CA ASP A 55 -8.64 7.02 -12.75
C ASP A 55 -8.77 5.69 -12.00
N MET A 56 -8.54 5.72 -10.69
CA MET A 56 -8.67 4.56 -9.82
C MET A 56 -8.92 4.99 -8.38
N VAL A 57 -9.36 4.04 -7.56
CA VAL A 57 -9.41 4.19 -6.10
C VAL A 57 -8.34 3.33 -5.43
N ALA A 58 -7.97 3.66 -4.20
CA ALA A 58 -7.09 2.83 -3.40
C ALA A 58 -7.52 2.80 -1.93
N GLY A 59 -7.69 1.61 -1.39
CA GLY A 59 -7.86 1.39 0.05
C GLY A 59 -6.49 1.38 0.73
N PHE A 60 -6.21 2.33 1.61
CA PHE A 60 -4.94 2.44 2.32
C PHE A 60 -5.07 2.04 3.78
N THR A 61 -4.02 1.40 4.32
CA THR A 61 -3.95 0.98 5.72
C THR A 61 -5.12 0.06 6.11
N MET A 62 -5.47 -0.88 5.24
CA MET A 62 -6.47 -1.91 5.57
C MET A 62 -5.91 -2.84 6.65
N THR A 63 -6.71 -3.12 7.68
CA THR A 63 -6.26 -3.86 8.87
C THR A 63 -6.81 -5.28 8.98
N TYR A 64 -7.77 -5.65 8.13
CA TYR A 64 -8.35 -7.00 8.03
C TYR A 64 -8.98 -7.21 6.62
N PRO A 65 -9.10 -8.47 6.16
CA PRO A 65 -9.56 -8.78 4.80
C PRO A 65 -11.01 -8.38 4.49
N ASP A 66 -11.97 -8.52 5.42
CA ASP A 66 -13.39 -8.23 5.12
C ASP A 66 -13.61 -6.76 4.67
N GLU A 67 -12.88 -5.81 5.26
CA GLU A 67 -12.98 -4.40 4.84
C GLU A 67 -12.35 -4.17 3.47
N ALA A 68 -11.20 -4.79 3.20
CA ALA A 68 -10.58 -4.76 1.88
C ALA A 68 -11.51 -5.35 0.80
N ILE A 69 -12.16 -6.49 1.07
CA ILE A 69 -13.15 -7.09 0.17
C ILE A 69 -14.30 -6.12 -0.10
N GLY A 70 -14.84 -5.49 0.95
CA GLY A 70 -15.89 -4.49 0.79
C GLY A 70 -15.49 -3.29 -0.07
N VAL A 71 -14.26 -2.77 0.10
CA VAL A 71 -13.72 -1.70 -0.75
C VAL A 71 -13.61 -2.16 -2.21
N VAL A 72 -13.12 -3.37 -2.44
CA VAL A 72 -13.00 -3.94 -3.81
C VAL A 72 -14.37 -4.10 -4.46
N ASP A 73 -15.37 -4.64 -3.75
CA ASP A 73 -16.72 -4.80 -4.27
C ASP A 73 -17.41 -3.46 -4.54
N ALA A 74 -17.17 -2.45 -3.69
CA ALA A 74 -17.66 -1.10 -3.92
C ALA A 74 -17.05 -0.50 -5.20
N ALA A 75 -15.73 -0.64 -5.38
CA ALA A 75 -15.02 -0.21 -6.59
C ALA A 75 -15.53 -0.92 -7.85
N ALA A 76 -15.70 -2.25 -7.78
CA ALA A 76 -16.24 -3.05 -8.86
C ALA A 76 -17.66 -2.60 -9.26
N SER A 77 -18.52 -2.25 -8.30
CA SER A 77 -19.88 -1.77 -8.58
C SER A 77 -19.95 -0.38 -9.23
N CYS A 78 -18.84 0.36 -9.21
CA CYS A 78 -18.70 1.68 -9.83
C CYS A 78 -17.79 1.66 -11.08
N ASP A 79 -17.42 0.47 -11.57
CA ASP A 79 -16.49 0.27 -12.69
C ASP A 79 -15.13 0.98 -12.51
N MET A 80 -14.68 1.13 -11.26
CA MET A 80 -13.42 1.80 -10.92
C MET A 80 -12.31 0.79 -10.64
N PRO A 81 -11.14 0.86 -11.32
CA PRO A 81 -9.97 0.10 -10.91
C PRO A 81 -9.62 0.39 -9.45
N VAL A 82 -9.16 -0.62 -8.72
CA VAL A 82 -8.83 -0.50 -7.29
C VAL A 82 -7.50 -1.14 -6.95
N ALA A 83 -6.74 -0.49 -6.07
CA ALA A 83 -5.64 -1.12 -5.34
C ALA A 83 -5.94 -1.21 -3.86
N ILE A 84 -5.44 -2.25 -3.19
CA ILE A 84 -5.59 -2.42 -1.74
C ILE A 84 -4.21 -2.42 -1.11
N SER A 85 -4.02 -1.59 -0.10
CA SER A 85 -2.81 -1.54 0.71
C SER A 85 -3.12 -2.00 2.14
N PHE A 86 -2.55 -3.13 2.52
CA PHE A 86 -2.60 -3.59 3.91
C PHE A 86 -1.47 -2.93 4.72
N THR A 87 -1.67 -2.82 6.03
CA THR A 87 -0.58 -2.56 6.98
C THR A 87 -0.26 -3.83 7.78
N VAL A 88 0.95 -3.89 8.34
CA VAL A 88 1.39 -4.99 9.22
C VAL A 88 1.99 -4.42 10.50
N GLU A 89 1.87 -5.17 11.58
CA GLU A 89 2.51 -4.90 12.87
C GLU A 89 3.96 -5.40 12.88
N THR A 90 4.64 -5.18 14.00
CA THR A 90 6.07 -5.53 14.19
C THR A 90 6.40 -7.02 14.02
N ASP A 91 5.39 -7.89 14.05
CA ASP A 91 5.49 -9.34 13.81
C ASP A 91 5.21 -9.75 12.35
N GLY A 92 4.96 -8.80 11.46
CA GLY A 92 4.65 -9.04 10.05
C GLY A 92 3.21 -9.49 9.77
N ARG A 93 2.33 -9.49 10.78
CA ARG A 93 0.91 -9.81 10.61
C ARG A 93 0.08 -8.54 10.50
N LEU A 94 -1.10 -8.65 9.89
CA LEU A 94 -2.06 -7.55 9.93
C LEU A 94 -2.44 -7.25 11.39
N PRO A 95 -2.92 -6.03 11.72
CA PRO A 95 -3.45 -5.74 13.06
C PRO A 95 -4.60 -6.67 13.50
N SER A 96 -5.22 -7.38 12.55
CA SER A 96 -6.22 -8.41 12.82
C SER A 96 -5.66 -9.76 13.28
N GLY A 97 -4.36 -9.99 13.13
CA GLY A 97 -3.64 -11.25 13.35
C GLY A 97 -3.48 -12.12 12.08
N ASP A 98 -4.18 -11.78 10.99
CA ASP A 98 -4.11 -12.52 9.73
C ASP A 98 -2.71 -12.41 9.11
N ALA A 99 -2.25 -13.47 8.44
CA ALA A 99 -1.05 -13.37 7.61
C ALA A 99 -1.34 -12.54 6.36
N LEU A 100 -0.35 -11.77 5.88
CA LEU A 100 -0.50 -10.95 4.68
C LEU A 100 -0.85 -11.80 3.44
N SER A 101 -0.24 -12.98 3.31
CA SER A 101 -0.51 -13.94 2.24
C SER A 101 -1.98 -14.36 2.21
N GLU A 102 -2.52 -14.75 3.37
CA GLU A 102 -3.92 -15.15 3.56
C GLU A 102 -4.89 -14.01 3.23
N ALA A 103 -4.61 -12.78 3.69
CA ALA A 103 -5.46 -11.62 3.43
C ALA A 103 -5.55 -11.31 1.92
N ILE A 104 -4.43 -11.34 1.20
CA ILE A 104 -4.38 -11.13 -0.26
C ILE A 104 -5.12 -12.24 -1.00
N LEU A 105 -4.81 -13.51 -0.69
CA LEU A 105 -5.41 -14.66 -1.37
C LEU A 105 -6.93 -14.72 -1.14
N ARG A 106 -7.38 -14.43 0.08
CA ARG A 106 -8.81 -14.36 0.41
C ARG A 106 -9.50 -13.22 -0.32
N THR A 107 -8.90 -12.03 -0.35
CA THR A 107 -9.48 -10.89 -1.07
C THR A 107 -9.63 -11.19 -2.56
N ASP A 108 -8.60 -11.75 -3.21
CA ASP A 108 -8.71 -12.15 -4.62
C ASP A 108 -9.76 -13.26 -4.82
N ALA A 109 -9.81 -14.27 -3.95
CA ALA A 109 -10.76 -15.38 -4.07
C ALA A 109 -12.22 -14.92 -3.97
N GLU A 110 -12.52 -13.99 -3.04
CA GLU A 110 -13.89 -13.52 -2.80
C GLU A 110 -14.35 -12.45 -3.79
N THR A 111 -13.42 -11.72 -4.41
CA THR A 111 -13.73 -10.59 -5.32
C THR A 111 -13.48 -10.91 -6.80
N GLY A 112 -13.18 -12.18 -7.12
CA GLY A 112 -12.84 -12.59 -8.48
C GLY A 112 -11.55 -11.94 -9.00
N ALA A 113 -10.62 -11.65 -8.10
CA ALA A 113 -9.35 -10.96 -8.36
C ALA A 113 -9.52 -9.59 -9.06
N TYR A 114 -10.61 -8.88 -8.76
CA TYR A 114 -10.88 -7.55 -9.34
C TYR A 114 -9.82 -6.50 -8.96
N CYS A 115 -9.21 -6.63 -7.79
CA CYS A 115 -8.15 -5.73 -7.35
C CYS A 115 -7.01 -5.70 -8.38
N ALA A 116 -6.65 -4.52 -8.90
CA ALA A 116 -5.62 -4.39 -9.92
C ALA A 116 -4.25 -4.86 -9.40
N TYR A 117 -3.92 -4.47 -8.17
CA TYR A 117 -2.72 -4.87 -7.46
C TYR A 117 -2.85 -4.58 -5.97
N TYR A 118 -1.98 -5.20 -5.17
CA TYR A 118 -1.86 -4.90 -3.75
C TYR A 118 -0.64 -4.03 -3.47
N MET A 119 -0.71 -3.34 -2.35
CA MET A 119 0.39 -2.58 -1.76
C MET A 119 0.55 -2.97 -0.30
N ILE A 120 1.66 -2.52 0.29
CA ILE A 120 1.85 -2.50 1.74
C ILE A 120 2.17 -1.06 2.11
N ASN A 121 1.53 -0.54 3.16
CA ASN A 121 1.85 0.80 3.64
C ASN A 121 1.78 0.89 5.15
N CYS A 122 2.30 2.00 5.65
CA CYS A 122 2.24 2.37 7.07
C CYS A 122 2.97 1.40 8.00
N ALA A 123 3.87 0.56 7.49
CA ALA A 123 4.75 -0.29 8.28
C ALA A 123 6.20 -0.03 7.87
N HIS A 124 7.14 -0.21 8.80
CA HIS A 124 8.57 -0.10 8.50
C HIS A 124 9.06 -1.30 7.65
N PRO A 125 10.06 -1.15 6.75
CA PRO A 125 10.54 -2.26 5.92
C PRO A 125 10.95 -3.52 6.70
N SER A 126 11.51 -3.37 7.90
CA SER A 126 11.86 -4.49 8.78
C SER A 126 10.66 -5.37 9.17
N HIS A 127 9.48 -4.77 9.40
CA HIS A 127 8.25 -5.51 9.72
C HIS A 127 7.66 -6.17 8.47
N ILE A 128 7.75 -5.47 7.34
CA ILE A 128 7.30 -5.97 6.04
C ILE A 128 8.15 -7.17 5.60
N GLY A 129 9.45 -7.16 5.88
CA GLY A 129 10.35 -8.28 5.61
C GLY A 129 9.85 -9.58 6.25
N LEU A 130 9.35 -9.52 7.49
CA LEU A 130 8.77 -10.66 8.19
C LEU A 130 7.49 -11.17 7.51
N ALA A 131 6.62 -10.26 7.07
CA ALA A 131 5.41 -10.59 6.31
C ALA A 131 5.70 -11.28 4.96
N LEU A 132 6.93 -11.12 4.46
CA LEU A 132 7.43 -11.66 3.20
C LEU A 132 8.45 -12.79 3.42
N GLU A 133 8.41 -13.51 4.54
CA GLU A 133 9.21 -14.73 4.71
C GLU A 133 8.62 -15.90 3.92
N GLU A 134 7.28 -16.04 3.91
CA GLU A 134 6.59 -17.10 3.17
C GLU A 134 6.54 -16.80 1.67
N ASP A 135 7.20 -17.63 0.86
CA ASP A 135 7.21 -17.46 -0.61
C ASP A 135 5.87 -17.88 -1.23
N GLY A 136 5.54 -17.29 -2.38
CA GLY A 136 4.36 -17.70 -3.12
C GLY A 136 3.96 -16.75 -4.24
N PRO A 137 3.09 -17.23 -5.15
CA PRO A 137 2.63 -16.45 -6.30
C PRO A 137 1.87 -15.18 -5.90
N TRP A 138 1.32 -15.13 -4.68
CA TRP A 138 0.65 -13.96 -4.14
C TRP A 138 1.56 -12.72 -4.09
N ARG A 139 2.87 -12.89 -3.92
CA ARG A 139 3.84 -11.77 -3.92
C ARG A 139 3.87 -11.01 -5.25
N ALA A 140 3.61 -11.69 -6.37
CA ALA A 140 3.55 -11.05 -7.68
C ALA A 140 2.36 -10.09 -7.83
N ARG A 141 1.37 -10.19 -6.94
CA ARG A 141 0.23 -9.25 -6.85
C ARG A 141 0.61 -7.96 -6.14
N ILE A 142 1.67 -7.95 -5.33
CA ILE A 142 2.17 -6.74 -4.67
C ILE A 142 2.98 -5.93 -5.67
N ARG A 143 2.47 -4.74 -5.98
CA ARG A 143 3.12 -3.78 -6.88
C ARG A 143 3.52 -2.48 -6.20
N GLY A 144 3.11 -2.24 -4.95
CA GLY A 144 3.50 -1.01 -4.29
C GLY A 144 3.86 -1.11 -2.82
N LEU A 145 4.66 -0.15 -2.40
CA LEU A 145 5.17 -0.01 -1.05
C LEU A 145 5.25 1.46 -0.65
N ARG A 146 4.66 1.79 0.51
CA ARG A 146 4.76 3.10 1.17
C ARG A 146 5.02 2.93 2.67
N ALA A 147 6.27 2.74 3.03
CA ALA A 147 6.70 2.43 4.38
C ALA A 147 6.75 3.66 5.29
N ASN A 148 6.71 3.42 6.60
CA ASN A 148 7.03 4.44 7.59
C ASN A 148 8.54 4.66 7.70
N ALA A 149 8.95 5.86 8.11
CA ALA A 149 10.36 6.17 8.37
C ALA A 149 10.88 5.55 9.68
N SER A 150 10.04 5.48 10.71
CA SER A 150 10.41 4.94 12.02
C SER A 150 10.17 3.43 12.11
N ARG A 151 11.06 2.74 12.83
CA ARG A 151 10.96 1.32 13.21
C ARG A 151 10.00 1.04 14.36
N ARG A 152 9.51 2.08 15.03
CA ARG A 152 8.61 1.93 16.17
C ARG A 152 7.30 1.29 15.74
N SER A 153 6.67 0.58 16.68
CA SER A 153 5.30 0.10 16.50
C SER A 153 4.32 1.27 16.37
N HIS A 154 3.13 1.00 15.84
CA HIS A 154 2.08 2.02 15.73
C HIS A 154 1.72 2.62 17.09
N ALA A 155 1.63 1.79 18.13
CA ALA A 155 1.33 2.23 19.49
C ALA A 155 2.40 3.17 20.05
N GLU A 156 3.68 2.88 19.82
CA GLU A 156 4.79 3.73 20.26
C GLU A 156 4.83 5.07 19.52
N LEU A 157 4.40 5.10 18.25
CA LEU A 157 4.29 6.34 17.47
C LEU A 157 3.12 7.19 17.95
N ASP A 158 1.97 6.58 18.21
CA ASP A 158 0.78 7.27 18.71
C ASP A 158 1.01 7.93 20.08
N GLU A 159 1.87 7.34 20.92
CA GLU A 159 2.22 7.86 22.25
C GLU A 159 3.47 8.76 22.27
N SER A 160 4.13 8.97 21.12
CA SER A 160 5.39 9.73 21.06
C SER A 160 5.15 11.24 21.05
N ALA A 161 5.79 11.96 21.98
CA ALA A 161 5.82 13.43 21.97
C ALA A 161 6.84 14.02 20.98
N GLU A 162 7.77 13.20 20.49
CA GLU A 162 8.83 13.59 19.56
C GLU A 162 8.64 12.85 18.23
N LEU A 163 8.88 13.55 17.13
CA LEU A 163 8.89 12.95 15.80
C LEU A 163 10.18 12.13 15.62
N ASP A 164 10.04 10.84 15.36
CA ASP A 164 11.11 10.01 14.83
C ASP A 164 11.06 10.07 13.31
N ASP A 165 11.94 10.86 12.70
CA ASP A 165 12.01 11.05 11.25
C ASP A 165 12.85 9.98 10.54
N GLY A 166 13.32 8.95 11.26
CA GLY A 166 14.05 7.83 10.69
C GLY A 166 15.35 8.24 9.98
N ASN A 167 15.78 7.41 9.02
CA ASN A 167 16.95 7.69 8.20
C ASN A 167 16.62 7.49 6.71
N PRO A 168 16.62 8.57 5.89
CA PRO A 168 16.34 8.49 4.46
C PRO A 168 17.22 7.51 3.67
N GLU A 169 18.54 7.51 3.92
CA GLU A 169 19.47 6.67 3.16
C GLU A 169 19.29 5.20 3.49
N GLU A 170 19.05 4.90 4.77
CA GLU A 170 18.76 3.57 5.26
C GLU A 170 17.44 3.04 4.68
N LEU A 171 16.38 3.84 4.74
CA LEU A 171 15.09 3.49 4.14
C LEU A 171 15.21 3.17 2.65
N GLY A 172 16.05 3.92 1.92
CA GLY A 172 16.33 3.66 0.52
C GLY A 172 16.99 2.30 0.26
N GLU A 173 17.93 1.86 1.12
CA GLU A 173 18.56 0.55 1.02
C GLU A 173 17.58 -0.58 1.38
N GLU A 174 16.76 -0.39 2.40
CA GLU A 174 15.75 -1.39 2.78
C GLU A 174 14.68 -1.57 1.69
N TYR A 175 14.32 -0.51 0.94
CA TYR A 175 13.48 -0.64 -0.26
C TYR A 175 14.15 -1.48 -1.35
N LEU A 176 15.46 -1.34 -1.52
CA LEU A 176 16.24 -2.12 -2.48
C LEU A 176 16.28 -3.60 -2.07
N GLU A 177 16.39 -3.90 -0.79
CA GLU A 177 16.30 -5.25 -0.25
C GLU A 177 14.92 -5.86 -0.48
N LEU A 178 13.84 -5.16 -0.11
CA LEU A 178 12.47 -5.61 -0.36
C LEU A 178 12.15 -5.79 -1.85
N ARG A 179 12.78 -5.01 -2.72
CA ARG A 179 12.65 -5.17 -4.18
C ARG A 179 13.10 -6.55 -4.67
N THR A 180 14.02 -7.20 -3.97
CA THR A 180 14.46 -8.58 -4.29
C THR A 180 13.36 -9.61 -4.01
N LEU A 181 12.55 -9.38 -2.98
CA LEU A 181 11.41 -10.22 -2.61
C LEU A 181 10.15 -9.89 -3.44
N LEU A 182 10.05 -8.65 -3.93
CA LEU A 182 8.91 -8.11 -4.66
C LEU A 182 9.32 -7.62 -6.07
N PRO A 183 9.64 -8.53 -7.02
CA PRO A 183 10.14 -8.17 -8.35
C PRO A 183 9.11 -7.47 -9.25
N GLN A 184 7.84 -7.39 -8.85
CA GLN A 184 6.77 -6.65 -9.55
C GLN A 184 6.49 -5.25 -8.96
N MET A 185 7.10 -4.89 -7.81
CA MET A 185 7.05 -3.56 -7.20
C MET A 185 7.48 -2.42 -8.16
N ASN A 186 6.54 -1.54 -8.49
CA ASN A 186 6.75 -0.39 -9.37
C ASN A 186 6.04 0.89 -8.88
N VAL A 187 5.28 0.82 -7.78
CA VAL A 187 4.67 1.97 -7.10
C VAL A 187 5.37 2.15 -5.76
N VAL A 188 6.25 3.14 -5.64
CA VAL A 188 7.00 3.40 -4.40
C VAL A 188 6.73 4.80 -3.88
N GLY A 189 6.78 4.96 -2.57
CA GLY A 189 6.66 6.25 -1.89
C GLY A 189 6.89 6.07 -0.39
N GLY A 190 6.54 7.05 0.41
CA GLY A 190 6.58 6.95 1.87
C GLY A 190 5.19 7.10 2.51
N CYS A 191 5.09 6.75 3.78
CA CYS A 191 3.91 6.95 4.63
C CYS A 191 4.28 7.82 5.84
N CYS A 192 3.96 7.40 7.07
CA CYS A 192 4.14 8.25 8.26
C CYS A 192 5.63 8.48 8.56
N GLY A 193 5.96 9.72 8.91
CA GLY A 193 7.34 10.14 9.19
C GLY A 193 8.24 10.35 7.95
N THR A 194 7.72 10.12 6.73
CA THR A 194 8.50 10.33 5.50
C THR A 194 8.27 11.71 4.89
N ASP A 195 9.27 12.20 4.17
CA ASP A 195 9.28 13.47 3.44
C ASP A 195 10.02 13.34 2.09
N GLU A 196 10.31 14.46 1.43
CA GLU A 196 11.01 14.46 0.14
C GLU A 196 12.41 13.83 0.20
N ARG A 197 13.13 13.94 1.32
CA ARG A 197 14.47 13.37 1.48
C ARG A 197 14.41 11.84 1.37
N HIS A 198 13.39 11.25 1.98
CA HIS A 198 13.12 9.81 1.93
C HIS A 198 12.76 9.35 0.53
N VAL A 199 11.87 10.08 -0.15
CA VAL A 199 11.47 9.75 -1.53
C VAL A 199 12.66 9.83 -2.48
N ASP A 200 13.50 10.86 -2.36
CA ASP A 200 14.72 11.01 -3.17
C ASP A 200 15.69 9.84 -2.95
N ALA A 201 15.89 9.42 -1.70
CA ALA A 201 16.75 8.28 -1.38
C ALA A 201 16.22 6.97 -1.96
N ILE A 202 14.92 6.69 -1.81
CA ILE A 202 14.24 5.51 -2.39
C ILE A 202 14.44 5.49 -3.92
N VAL A 203 14.14 6.61 -4.59
CA VAL A 203 14.27 6.72 -6.04
C VAL A 203 15.72 6.55 -6.50
N ALA A 204 16.67 7.15 -5.77
CA ALA A 204 18.09 7.05 -6.09
C ALA A 204 18.60 5.60 -6.03
N ARG A 205 18.19 4.82 -5.02
CA ARG A 205 18.61 3.42 -4.86
C ARG A 205 17.99 2.52 -5.93
N LEU A 206 16.68 2.60 -6.13
CA LEU A 206 15.97 1.77 -7.12
C LEU A 206 16.38 2.09 -8.57
N SER A 207 16.59 3.37 -8.89
CA SER A 207 17.01 3.78 -10.24
C SER A 207 18.45 3.38 -10.59
N LYS A 208 19.33 3.22 -9.59
CA LYS A 208 20.68 2.68 -9.80
C LYS A 208 20.61 1.19 -10.14
N GLN A 209 19.82 0.42 -9.40
CA GLN A 209 19.63 -1.01 -9.65
C GLN A 209 19.03 -1.28 -11.04
N GLN A 210 17.98 -0.56 -11.43
CA GLN A 210 17.36 -0.73 -12.76
C GLN A 210 18.35 -0.45 -13.90
N ARG A 211 19.22 0.55 -13.75
CA ARG A 211 20.26 0.87 -14.73
C ARG A 211 21.33 -0.21 -14.80
N GLN A 212 21.70 -0.81 -13.67
CA GLN A 212 22.65 -1.92 -13.62
C GLN A 212 22.08 -3.16 -14.34
N VAL A 213 20.85 -3.56 -14.01
CA VAL A 213 20.16 -4.70 -14.66
C VAL A 213 20.07 -4.51 -16.18
N ARG A 214 19.78 -3.30 -16.66
CA ARG A 214 19.73 -2.99 -18.10
C ARG A 214 21.10 -3.00 -18.80
N ARG A 215 22.21 -2.82 -18.06
CA ARG A 215 23.57 -2.89 -18.63
C ARG A 215 24.07 -4.32 -18.73
N ASP A 216 23.61 -5.18 -17.83
CA ASP A 216 24.06 -6.57 -17.73
C ASP A 216 23.22 -7.55 -18.57
N ALA A 217 22.10 -7.08 -19.15
CA ALA A 217 21.20 -7.82 -20.04
C ALA A 217 21.48 -7.52 -21.52
#